data_AF-A0A9D0L4F6-F1
#
_entry.id   AF-A0A9D0L4F6-F1
#
_cell.length_a   1.000
_cell.length_b   1.000
_cell.length_c   1.000
_cell.angle_alpha   90.00
_cell.angle_beta   90.00
_cell.angle_gamma   90.00
#
_symmetry.space_group_name_H-M   'P 1'
#
loop_
_entity.id
_entity.type
_entity.pdbx_description
1 polymer ?
#
loop_
_entity_poly.entity_id
_entity_poly.type
_entity_poly.pdbx_seq_one_letter_code
_entity_poly.pdbx_strand_id
1 'polypeptide(L)'
;MFTVDLTHYHPGSRMYLREISGREELSASICDHAATCAWTADILRCLTLAVPGGRAADACWQLSLAARDEVLIALYSHTFGCDIEGQVHCAHCDQTIAMAFDVATFRTEVADSAAAAAARAGELRRLTDRDGFVGTAEIPFRLPTIEDQLAVAQLPPEQAAEHLLQRCLLSEPTAPLTANHHADAHNSTDAHNSTDAHNSTDAHNSTDAHNNAPIDHVAVAPARSARTAPRTAPLDDAQRHHLDDAMAALAPLFDIDVQLSCGACGANQLTRVEIGAHLCRALVREREVLMREVHLLATSYHWSLAAILQLPRPQRHRLVSLVQQERSARWMS
;
A
#
# COMPACT_ATOMS: atom_id res chain seq x y z
N MET A 1 -1.55 12.07 -14.35
CA MET A 1 -1.07 10.66 -14.18
C MET A 1 0.44 10.73 -14.03
N PHE A 2 1.02 9.90 -13.15
CA PHE A 2 2.46 9.79 -12.96
C PHE A 2 2.89 8.32 -12.86
N THR A 3 4.19 8.09 -12.98
CA THR A 3 4.79 6.75 -12.98
C THR A 3 5.78 6.66 -11.83
N VAL A 4 5.75 5.53 -11.12
CA VAL A 4 6.71 5.19 -10.06
C VAL A 4 7.57 4.04 -10.56
N ASP A 5 8.89 4.23 -10.50
CA ASP A 5 9.86 3.20 -10.83
C ASP A 5 10.09 2.30 -9.60
N LEU A 6 9.81 1.01 -9.74
CA LEU A 6 9.96 0.01 -8.69
C LEU A 6 11.06 -1.00 -9.02
N THR A 7 11.92 -0.70 -9.99
CA THR A 7 13.02 -1.58 -10.45
C THR A 7 13.94 -2.05 -9.34
N HIS A 8 14.11 -1.23 -8.29
CA HIS A 8 14.89 -1.59 -7.10
C HIS A 8 14.34 -2.85 -6.42
N TYR A 9 13.01 -2.95 -6.29
CA TYR A 9 12.34 -4.10 -5.66
C TYR A 9 12.07 -5.20 -6.67
N HIS A 10 11.63 -4.83 -7.88
CA HIS A 10 11.20 -5.74 -8.94
C HIS A 10 11.75 -5.27 -10.29
N PRO A 11 12.79 -5.91 -10.86
CA PRO A 11 13.40 -5.48 -12.12
C PRO A 11 12.36 -5.28 -13.24
N GLY A 12 12.46 -4.14 -13.94
CA GLY A 12 11.54 -3.75 -15.02
C GLY A 12 10.13 -3.35 -14.57
N SER A 13 9.86 -3.34 -13.26
CA SER A 13 8.53 -2.99 -12.75
C SER A 13 8.35 -1.48 -12.63
N ARG A 14 7.27 -1.00 -13.25
CA ARG A 14 6.79 0.37 -13.13
C ARG A 14 5.33 0.34 -12.77
N MET A 15 4.93 1.31 -11.96
CA MET A 15 3.55 1.46 -11.54
C MET A 15 3.00 2.78 -12.06
N TYR A 16 1.81 2.74 -12.65
CA TYR A 16 1.15 3.91 -13.20
C TYR A 16 0.02 4.33 -12.26
N LEU A 17 0.00 5.58 -11.85
CA LEU A 17 -1.03 6.12 -10.97
C LEU A 17 -1.73 7.30 -11.64
N ARG A 18 -3.06 7.31 -11.56
CA ARG A 18 -3.82 8.53 -11.83
C ARG A 18 -3.63 9.53 -10.69
N GLU A 19 -3.99 10.78 -10.96
CA GLU A 19 -4.05 11.80 -9.92
C GLU A 19 -5.20 11.53 -8.94
N ILE A 20 -5.00 12.01 -7.70
CA ILE A 20 -6.03 12.05 -6.69
C ILE A 20 -7.18 12.95 -7.15
N SER A 21 -8.39 12.49 -6.92
CA SER A 21 -9.63 13.25 -7.09
C SER A 21 -10.25 13.59 -5.73
N GLY A 22 -11.32 14.39 -5.76
CA GLY A 22 -12.08 14.70 -4.54
C GLY A 22 -12.64 13.47 -3.82
N ARG A 23 -12.82 12.35 -4.53
CA ARG A 23 -13.24 11.08 -3.90
C ARG A 23 -12.19 10.55 -2.93
N GLU A 24 -10.92 10.54 -3.31
CA GLU A 24 -9.83 10.04 -2.46
C GLU A 24 -9.51 11.03 -1.33
N GLU A 25 -9.61 12.33 -1.60
CA GLU A 25 -9.43 13.36 -0.56
C GLU A 25 -10.48 13.24 0.54
N LEU A 26 -11.72 12.87 0.19
CA LEU A 26 -12.79 12.64 1.18
C LEU A 26 -12.73 11.30 1.88
N SER A 27 -12.14 10.28 1.26
CA SER A 27 -12.05 8.96 1.88
C SER A 27 -11.03 8.90 3.02
N ALA A 28 -10.05 9.81 3.04
CA ALA A 28 -9.06 9.90 4.09
C ALA A 28 -9.69 10.18 5.46
N SER A 29 -9.31 9.42 6.49
CA SER A 29 -9.75 9.62 7.87
C SER A 29 -8.62 9.30 8.84
N ILE A 30 -8.42 10.15 9.85
CA ILE A 30 -7.51 9.83 10.95
C ILE A 30 -8.11 8.67 11.72
N CYS A 31 -7.38 7.58 11.80
CA CYS A 31 -7.83 6.34 12.41
C CYS A 31 -6.63 5.61 13.03
N ASP A 32 -6.89 4.48 13.68
CA ASP A 32 -5.82 3.64 14.22
C ASP A 32 -4.93 3.05 13.10
N HIS A 33 -3.90 2.32 13.52
CA HIS A 33 -2.95 1.69 12.60
C HIS A 33 -3.64 0.73 11.62
N ALA A 34 -4.56 -0.11 12.11
CA ALA A 34 -5.20 -1.13 11.28
C ALA A 34 -6.06 -0.51 10.18
N ALA A 35 -6.82 0.52 10.53
CA ALA A 35 -7.62 1.29 9.59
C ALA A 35 -6.75 2.09 8.59
N THR A 36 -5.59 2.59 9.03
CA THR A 36 -4.62 3.25 8.14
C THR A 36 -4.05 2.27 7.11
N CYS A 37 -3.72 1.04 7.53
CA CYS A 37 -3.28 -0.03 6.63
C CYS A 37 -4.35 -0.39 5.59
N ALA A 38 -5.61 -0.53 6.02
CA ALA A 38 -6.72 -0.79 5.10
C ALA A 38 -6.92 0.36 4.10
N TRP A 39 -6.91 1.60 4.59
CA TRP A 39 -7.11 2.78 3.75
C TRP A 39 -5.98 2.98 2.74
N THR A 40 -4.71 2.80 3.14
CA THR A 40 -3.57 2.90 2.22
C THR A 40 -3.62 1.83 1.13
N ALA A 41 -4.06 0.62 1.45
CA ALA A 41 -4.27 -0.42 0.44
C ALA A 41 -5.40 -0.04 -0.54
N ASP A 42 -6.51 0.48 -0.04
CA ASP A 42 -7.66 0.88 -0.86
C ASP A 42 -7.36 2.07 -1.78
N ILE A 43 -6.68 3.11 -1.28
CA ILE A 43 -6.32 4.26 -2.10
C ILE A 43 -5.36 3.84 -3.23
N LEU A 44 -4.38 2.99 -2.94
CA LEU A 44 -3.48 2.48 -3.97
C LEU A 44 -4.23 1.65 -5.01
N ARG A 45 -5.13 0.74 -4.60
CA ARG A 45 -6.00 0.00 -5.52
C ARG A 45 -6.80 0.93 -6.42
N CYS A 46 -7.35 2.01 -5.87
CA CYS A 46 -8.16 2.98 -6.61
C CYS A 46 -7.35 3.85 -7.59
N LEU A 47 -6.07 4.08 -7.31
CA LEU A 47 -5.20 4.95 -8.11
C LEU A 47 -4.37 4.19 -9.16
N THR A 48 -4.07 2.91 -8.92
CA THR A 48 -3.22 2.10 -9.79
C THR A 48 -3.90 1.81 -11.13
N LEU A 49 -3.19 2.01 -12.24
CA LEU A 49 -3.64 1.72 -13.61
C LEU A 49 -2.89 0.52 -14.18
N ALA A 50 -3.57 -0.31 -14.98
CA ALA A 50 -2.95 -1.47 -15.63
C ALA A 50 -1.90 -1.07 -16.69
N VAL A 51 -2.17 0.03 -17.38
CA VAL A 51 -1.32 0.65 -18.40
C VAL A 51 -1.51 2.17 -18.32
N PRO A 52 -0.61 2.99 -18.88
CA PRO A 52 -0.80 4.43 -18.96
C PRO A 52 -2.15 4.80 -19.57
N GLY A 53 -2.97 5.57 -18.84
CA GLY A 53 -4.32 5.96 -19.27
C GLY A 53 -5.34 4.82 -19.32
N GLY A 54 -4.99 3.62 -18.85
CA GLY A 54 -5.85 2.44 -18.83
C GLY A 54 -6.85 2.44 -17.67
N ARG A 55 -7.51 1.29 -17.47
CA ARG A 55 -8.40 1.06 -16.34
C ARG A 55 -7.61 0.80 -15.06
N ALA A 56 -8.27 0.94 -13.92
CA ALA A 56 -7.70 0.61 -12.63
C ALA A 56 -7.28 -0.88 -12.58
N ALA A 57 -6.15 -1.16 -11.94
CA ALA A 57 -5.61 -2.52 -11.78
C ALA A 57 -5.70 -2.98 -10.32
N ASP A 58 -6.15 -4.20 -10.10
CA ASP A 58 -6.26 -4.82 -8.78
C ASP A 58 -5.01 -5.64 -8.41
N ALA A 59 -3.82 -5.03 -8.56
CA ALA A 59 -2.53 -5.72 -8.40
C ALA A 59 -1.70 -5.22 -7.21
N CYS A 60 -2.09 -4.12 -6.56
CA CYS A 60 -1.26 -3.47 -5.54
C CYS A 60 -1.01 -4.33 -4.30
N TRP A 61 -1.85 -5.32 -4.01
CA TRP A 61 -1.77 -6.15 -2.80
C TRP A 61 -0.47 -6.96 -2.68
N GLN A 62 0.16 -7.29 -3.81
CA GLN A 62 1.43 -8.02 -3.86
C GLN A 62 2.65 -7.12 -3.75
N LEU A 63 2.48 -5.80 -3.74
CA LEU A 63 3.59 -4.89 -3.52
C LEU A 63 4.19 -5.17 -2.15
N SER A 64 5.53 -5.27 -2.11
CA SER A 64 6.24 -5.23 -0.84
C SER A 64 5.91 -3.93 -0.11
N LEU A 65 5.96 -3.92 1.21
CA LEU A 65 5.69 -2.71 1.97
C LEU A 65 6.71 -1.60 1.68
N ALA A 66 7.95 -1.97 1.34
CA ALA A 66 8.96 -1.03 0.86
C ALA A 66 8.56 -0.38 -0.49
N ALA A 67 8.08 -1.18 -1.44
CA ALA A 67 7.56 -0.67 -2.70
C ALA A 67 6.28 0.17 -2.51
N ARG A 68 5.41 -0.22 -1.58
CA ARG A 68 4.23 0.57 -1.18
C ARG A 68 4.66 1.96 -0.72
N ASP A 69 5.63 2.06 0.19
CA ASP A 69 6.05 3.34 0.75
C ASP A 69 6.67 4.26 -0.29
N GLU A 70 7.41 3.71 -1.26
CA GLU A 70 7.90 4.45 -2.42
C GLU A 70 6.76 5.03 -3.28
N VAL A 71 5.69 4.25 -3.48
CA VAL A 71 4.51 4.74 -4.19
C VAL A 71 3.78 5.81 -3.38
N LEU A 72 3.67 5.66 -2.06
CA LEU A 72 3.05 6.65 -1.17
C LEU A 72 3.85 7.95 -1.09
N ILE A 73 5.18 7.85 -1.03
CA ILE A 73 6.10 9.00 -1.13
C ILE A 73 5.88 9.72 -2.46
N ALA A 74 5.88 8.98 -3.59
CA ALA A 74 5.66 9.59 -4.90
C ALA A 74 4.28 10.26 -5.01
N LEU A 75 3.24 9.62 -4.46
CA LEU A 75 1.89 10.16 -4.40
C LEU A 75 1.82 11.43 -3.55
N TYR A 76 2.46 11.44 -2.38
CA TYR A 76 2.58 12.61 -1.53
C TYR A 76 3.30 13.74 -2.27
N SER A 77 4.49 13.46 -2.82
CA SER A 77 5.30 14.44 -3.54
C SER A 77 4.58 15.06 -4.73
N HIS A 78 3.80 14.25 -5.46
CA HIS A 78 3.01 14.73 -6.59
C HIS A 78 1.80 15.58 -6.16
N THR A 79 1.25 15.34 -4.96
CA THR A 79 0.05 16.03 -4.48
C THR A 79 0.36 17.29 -3.68
N PHE A 80 1.42 17.25 -2.87
CA PHE A 80 1.75 18.27 -1.86
C PHE A 80 3.13 18.90 -2.03
N GLY A 81 3.99 18.34 -2.88
CA GLY A 81 5.42 18.71 -2.93
C GLY A 81 6.28 17.80 -2.06
N CYS A 82 7.60 17.99 -2.13
CA CYS A 82 8.59 17.09 -1.52
C CYS A 82 8.87 17.36 -0.05
N ASP A 83 8.39 18.48 0.51
CA ASP A 83 8.56 18.82 1.91
C ASP A 83 7.54 18.06 2.78
N ILE A 84 8.05 17.29 3.74
CA ILE A 84 7.27 16.70 4.80
C ILE A 84 7.37 17.58 6.04
N GLU A 85 6.21 18.11 6.44
CA GLU A 85 6.08 18.93 7.65
C GLU A 85 5.13 18.29 8.66
N GLY A 86 5.51 18.31 9.92
CA GLY A 86 4.74 17.76 11.01
C GLY A 86 5.12 18.35 12.36
N GLN A 87 4.41 17.88 13.38
CA GLN A 87 4.69 18.22 14.77
C GLN A 87 4.79 16.93 15.56
N VAL A 88 5.77 16.88 16.46
CA VAL A 88 5.98 15.75 17.35
C VAL A 88 6.18 16.27 18.77
N HIS A 89 5.85 15.47 19.78
CA HIS A 89 6.08 15.84 21.17
C HIS A 89 7.45 15.33 21.63
N CYS A 90 8.13 16.14 22.45
CA CYS A 90 9.39 15.74 23.05
C CYS A 90 9.14 14.64 24.09
N ALA A 91 9.81 13.48 23.97
CA ALA A 91 9.67 12.40 24.94
C ALA A 91 10.18 12.77 26.35
N HIS A 92 10.99 13.83 26.48
CA HIS A 92 11.56 14.27 27.75
C HIS A 92 10.73 15.35 28.47
N CYS A 93 10.28 16.38 27.75
CA CYS A 93 9.61 17.53 28.35
C CYS A 93 8.24 17.86 27.74
N ASP A 94 7.74 17.01 26.84
CA ASP A 94 6.43 17.13 26.15
C ASP A 94 6.26 18.37 25.24
N GLN A 95 7.30 19.21 25.12
CA GLN A 95 7.29 20.35 24.23
C GLN A 95 7.07 19.92 22.77
N THR A 96 6.21 20.63 22.05
CA THR A 96 6.02 20.43 20.61
C THR A 96 7.25 20.86 19.84
N ILE A 97 7.77 19.94 19.01
CA ILE A 97 8.88 20.12 18.10
C ILE A 97 8.30 20.15 16.68
N ALA A 98 8.64 21.19 15.91
CA ALA A 98 8.36 21.21 14.48
C ALA A 98 9.35 20.27 13.77
N MET A 99 8.82 19.36 12.96
CA MET A 99 9.58 18.46 12.12
C MET A 99 9.38 18.88 10.67
N ALA A 100 10.47 19.13 9.96
CA ALA A 100 10.45 19.44 8.53
C ALA A 100 11.66 18.80 7.85
N PHE A 101 11.45 18.11 6.74
CA PHE A 101 12.52 17.57 5.91
C PHE A 101 12.07 17.40 4.46
N ASP A 102 13.02 17.48 3.54
CA ASP A 102 12.81 17.20 2.13
C ASP A 102 12.99 15.70 1.86
N VAL A 103 11.98 15.07 1.27
CA VAL A 103 12.00 13.62 1.02
C VAL A 103 13.05 13.24 -0.01
N ALA A 104 13.34 14.10 -1.00
CA ALA A 104 14.35 13.78 -2.01
C ALA A 104 15.76 13.70 -1.39
N THR A 105 16.08 14.64 -0.50
CA THR A 105 17.32 14.66 0.29
C THR A 105 17.39 13.46 1.22
N PHE A 106 16.32 13.18 1.96
CA PHE A 106 16.26 12.00 2.84
C PHE A 106 16.52 10.68 2.09
N ARG A 107 15.99 10.52 0.87
CA ARG A 107 16.25 9.33 0.05
C ARG A 107 17.73 9.14 -0.27
N THR A 108 18.48 10.22 -0.45
CA THR A 108 19.93 10.13 -0.69
C THR A 108 20.69 9.68 0.56
N GLU A 109 20.34 10.19 1.73
CA GLU A 109 20.96 9.80 3.01
C GLU A 109 20.66 8.35 3.40
N VAL A 110 19.43 7.91 3.11
CA VAL A 110 19.00 6.54 3.32
C VAL A 110 19.74 5.56 2.40
N ALA A 111 20.05 5.95 1.16
CA ALA A 111 20.81 5.10 0.25
C ALA A 111 22.23 4.78 0.79
N ASP A 112 22.86 5.75 1.45
CA ASP A 112 24.17 5.54 2.11
C ASP A 112 24.04 4.58 3.31
N SER A 113 22.97 4.71 4.08
CA SER A 113 22.67 3.81 5.21
C SER A 113 22.33 2.39 4.74
N ALA A 114 21.64 2.26 3.60
CA ALA A 114 21.33 1.00 2.94
C ALA A 114 22.61 0.25 2.54
N ALA A 115 23.61 0.97 2.02
CA ALA A 115 24.90 0.38 1.67
C ALA A 115 25.63 -0.18 2.90
N ALA A 116 25.54 0.50 4.04
CA ALA A 116 26.09 0.01 5.31
C ALA A 116 25.31 -1.19 5.87
N ALA A 117 23.99 -1.24 5.72
CA ALA A 117 23.17 -2.40 6.08
C ALA A 117 23.49 -3.62 5.18
N ALA A 118 23.60 -3.41 3.87
CA ALA A 118 23.97 -4.44 2.91
C ALA A 118 25.35 -5.05 3.22
N ALA A 119 26.31 -4.23 3.68
CA ALA A 119 27.62 -4.72 4.11
C ALA A 119 27.53 -5.66 5.33
N ARG A 120 26.59 -5.44 6.25
CA ARG A 120 26.36 -6.30 7.43
C ARG A 120 25.56 -7.57 7.09
N ALA A 121 24.57 -7.44 6.22
CA ALA A 121 23.71 -8.53 5.78
C ALA A 121 24.42 -9.57 4.89
N GLY A 122 25.61 -9.28 4.38
CA GLY A 122 26.34 -10.17 3.49
C GLY A 122 25.74 -10.24 2.09
N GLU A 123 26.21 -11.19 1.27
CA GLU A 123 25.76 -11.34 -0.11
C GLU A 123 24.31 -11.86 -0.18
N LEU A 124 23.37 -11.00 -0.55
CA LEU A 124 21.98 -11.34 -0.78
C LEU A 124 21.76 -11.74 -2.24
N ARG A 125 21.25 -12.96 -2.47
CA ARG A 125 20.91 -13.48 -3.79
C ARG A 125 19.39 -13.53 -3.96
N ARG A 126 18.89 -13.06 -5.10
CA ARG A 126 17.49 -13.26 -5.48
C ARG A 126 17.26 -14.71 -5.94
N LEU A 127 16.27 -15.40 -5.39
CA LEU A 127 16.02 -16.83 -5.63
C LEU A 127 15.40 -17.12 -7.00
N THR A 128 14.56 -16.22 -7.53
CA THR A 128 13.91 -16.28 -8.87
C THR A 128 13.42 -14.87 -9.26
N ASP A 129 12.62 -14.75 -10.33
CA ASP A 129 11.78 -13.59 -10.64
C ASP A 129 10.65 -13.33 -9.61
N ARG A 130 10.46 -14.22 -8.62
CA ARG A 130 9.37 -14.15 -7.61
C ARG A 130 9.72 -13.46 -6.28
N ASP A 131 10.52 -12.39 -6.32
CA ASP A 131 10.79 -11.51 -5.16
C ASP A 131 11.34 -12.16 -3.90
N GLY A 132 11.72 -13.44 -4.00
CA GLY A 132 12.38 -14.17 -2.94
C GLY A 132 13.86 -13.84 -2.92
N PHE A 133 14.40 -13.69 -1.72
CA PHE A 133 15.79 -13.44 -1.42
C PHE A 133 16.33 -14.56 -0.54
N VAL A 134 17.62 -14.85 -0.68
CA VAL A 134 18.37 -15.73 0.21
C VAL A 134 19.65 -15.02 0.59
N GLY A 135 19.89 -14.88 1.89
CA GLY A 135 21.15 -14.36 2.43
C GLY A 135 22.21 -15.44 2.59
N THR A 136 23.37 -15.06 3.10
CA THR A 136 24.49 -15.98 3.36
C THR A 136 24.16 -17.04 4.42
N ALA A 137 23.11 -16.82 5.24
CA ALA A 137 22.60 -17.79 6.20
C ALA A 137 21.62 -18.84 5.59
N GLU A 138 21.51 -18.92 4.26
CA GLU A 138 20.64 -19.84 3.50
C GLU A 138 19.14 -19.79 3.85
N ILE A 139 18.66 -18.78 4.56
CA ILE A 139 17.23 -18.62 4.86
C ILE A 139 16.56 -17.96 3.65
N PRO A 140 15.64 -18.66 2.95
CA PRO A 140 14.87 -18.06 1.88
C PRO A 140 13.71 -17.26 2.47
N PHE A 141 13.63 -15.98 2.11
CA PHE A 141 12.60 -15.07 2.60
C PHE A 141 12.14 -14.11 1.49
N ARG A 142 11.11 -13.33 1.75
CA ARG A 142 10.71 -12.18 0.93
C ARG A 142 10.35 -11.00 1.83
N LEU A 143 10.33 -9.80 1.28
CA LEU A 143 9.76 -8.66 1.99
C LEU A 143 8.25 -8.86 2.22
N PRO A 144 7.72 -8.37 3.36
CA PRO A 144 6.28 -8.39 3.63
C PRO A 144 5.55 -7.58 2.55
N THR A 145 4.35 -8.01 2.18
CA THR A 145 3.49 -7.30 1.22
C THR A 145 2.33 -6.61 1.90
N ILE A 146 1.59 -5.78 1.16
CA ILE A 146 0.34 -5.18 1.62
C ILE A 146 -0.65 -6.28 2.08
N GLU A 147 -0.73 -7.40 1.33
CA GLU A 147 -1.54 -8.55 1.73
C GLU A 147 -1.13 -9.11 3.11
N ASP A 148 0.16 -9.21 3.40
CA ASP A 148 0.62 -9.69 4.70
C ASP A 148 0.32 -8.71 5.84
N GLN A 149 0.52 -7.41 5.61
CA GLN A 149 0.24 -6.40 6.61
C GLN A 149 -1.24 -6.38 6.98
N LEU A 150 -2.13 -6.51 6.00
CA LEU A 150 -3.58 -6.58 6.25
C LEU A 150 -3.98 -7.86 6.98
N ALA A 151 -3.30 -8.98 6.72
CA ALA A 151 -3.57 -10.24 7.41
C ALA A 151 -3.26 -10.16 8.91
N VAL A 152 -2.32 -9.29 9.33
CA VAL A 152 -1.91 -9.13 10.73
C VAL A 152 -2.39 -7.83 11.38
N ALA A 153 -3.02 -6.93 10.63
CA ALA A 153 -3.33 -5.56 11.07
C ALA A 153 -4.16 -5.47 12.37
N GLN A 154 -4.97 -6.48 12.66
CA GLN A 154 -5.85 -6.54 13.83
C GLN A 154 -5.25 -7.33 15.00
N LEU A 155 -4.06 -7.91 14.84
CA LEU A 155 -3.40 -8.68 15.89
C LEU A 155 -2.63 -7.75 16.84
N PRO A 156 -2.45 -8.15 18.11
CA PRO A 156 -1.51 -7.48 19.01
C PRO A 156 -0.09 -7.44 18.43
N PRO A 157 0.73 -6.41 18.72
CA PRO A 157 2.03 -6.22 18.06
C PRO A 157 2.97 -7.43 18.09
N GLU A 158 3.10 -8.09 19.24
CA GLU A 158 3.96 -9.28 19.39
C GLU A 158 3.48 -10.45 18.53
N GLN A 159 2.17 -10.68 18.46
CA GLN A 159 1.59 -11.73 17.63
C GLN A 159 1.68 -11.36 16.15
N ALA A 160 1.43 -10.10 15.81
CA ALA A 160 1.53 -9.59 14.44
C ALA A 160 2.94 -9.79 13.87
N ALA A 161 3.98 -9.50 14.65
CA ALA A 161 5.37 -9.67 14.25
C ALA A 161 5.70 -11.14 13.94
N GLU A 162 5.35 -12.06 14.84
CA GLU A 162 5.59 -13.49 14.65
C GLU A 162 4.82 -14.05 13.44
N HIS A 163 3.55 -13.67 13.29
CA HIS A 163 2.75 -14.07 12.13
C HIS A 163 3.30 -13.48 10.82
N LEU A 164 3.79 -12.24 10.84
CA LEU A 164 4.39 -11.60 9.67
C LEU A 164 5.68 -12.30 9.26
N LEU A 165 6.54 -12.62 10.23
CA LEU A 165 7.77 -13.38 10.02
C LEU A 165 7.47 -14.71 9.33
N GLN A 166 6.53 -15.49 9.87
CA GLN A 166 6.12 -16.78 9.29
C GLN A 166 5.62 -16.67 7.84
N ARG A 167 4.94 -15.57 7.49
CA ARG A 167 4.47 -15.32 6.12
C ARG A 167 5.56 -14.88 5.15
N CYS A 168 6.66 -14.34 5.67
CA CYS A 168 7.80 -13.86 4.89
C CYS A 168 8.83 -14.95 4.63
N LEU A 169 8.89 -16.00 5.47
CA LEU A 169 9.73 -17.17 5.22
C LEU A 169 9.17 -18.00 4.04
N LEU A 170 10.07 -18.42 3.17
CA LEU A 170 9.76 -19.26 2.02
C LEU A 170 10.18 -20.71 2.32
N SER A 171 9.55 -21.69 1.67
CA SER A 171 10.08 -23.05 1.67
C SER A 171 11.36 -23.06 0.84
N GLU A 172 12.32 -23.92 1.18
CA GLU A 172 13.44 -24.19 0.28
C GLU A 172 12.90 -24.50 -1.13
N PRO A 173 13.52 -23.98 -2.20
CA PRO A 173 13.22 -24.46 -3.53
C PRO A 173 13.59 -25.94 -3.56
N THR A 174 12.59 -26.82 -3.60
CA THR A 174 12.83 -28.24 -3.87
C THR A 174 13.67 -28.30 -5.14
N ALA A 175 14.90 -28.79 -5.03
CA ALA A 175 15.71 -29.14 -6.19
C ALA A 175 14.82 -29.96 -7.14
N PRO A 176 14.86 -29.73 -8.46
CA PRO A 176 14.06 -30.51 -9.38
C PRO A 176 14.39 -31.98 -9.12
N LEU A 177 13.37 -32.73 -8.68
CA LEU A 177 13.47 -34.17 -8.54
C LEU A 177 13.90 -34.67 -9.91
N THR A 178 15.19 -35.00 -10.06
CA THR A 178 15.66 -35.76 -11.21
C THR A 178 14.85 -37.04 -11.21
N ALA A 179 13.93 -37.15 -12.17
CA ALA A 179 13.03 -38.26 -12.31
C ALA A 179 13.86 -39.55 -12.38
N ASN A 180 13.87 -40.28 -11.28
CA ASN A 180 14.11 -41.70 -11.19
C ASN A 180 13.69 -42.08 -9.78
N HIS A 181 12.55 -42.74 -9.65
CA HIS A 181 12.42 -44.06 -9.04
C HIS A 181 10.98 -44.53 -9.32
N HIS A 182 10.90 -45.58 -10.13
CA HIS A 182 9.70 -46.41 -10.25
C HIS A 182 9.41 -47.02 -8.89
N ALA A 183 8.22 -46.80 -8.35
CA ALA A 183 7.64 -47.67 -7.34
C ALA A 183 6.13 -47.74 -7.60
N ASP A 184 5.71 -48.94 -7.98
CA ASP A 184 4.35 -49.35 -8.26
C ASP A 184 3.40 -49.06 -7.10
N ALA A 185 2.22 -48.54 -7.42
CA ALA A 185 1.06 -48.63 -6.54
C ALA A 185 -0.21 -48.79 -7.39
N HIS A 186 -0.58 -50.06 -7.64
CA HIS A 186 -1.97 -50.43 -7.83
C HIS A 186 -2.71 -50.29 -6.48
N ASN A 187 -3.86 -49.62 -6.45
CA ASN A 187 -5.12 -50.30 -6.12
C ASN A 187 -6.34 -49.41 -6.47
N SER A 188 -7.40 -50.13 -6.82
CA SER A 188 -8.64 -49.81 -7.47
C SER A 188 -9.75 -49.30 -6.54
N THR A 189 -10.71 -48.61 -7.16
CA THR A 189 -12.18 -48.55 -6.87
C THR A 189 -12.68 -48.13 -5.49
N ASP A 190 -13.51 -47.09 -5.46
CA ASP A 190 -14.96 -47.30 -5.31
C ASP A 190 -15.78 -46.10 -5.79
N ALA A 191 -16.80 -46.41 -6.58
CA ALA A 191 -17.78 -45.51 -7.14
C ALA A 191 -19.05 -45.55 -6.30
N HIS A 192 -19.57 -44.40 -5.88
CA HIS A 192 -21.00 -44.23 -5.66
C HIS A 192 -21.46 -42.86 -6.18
N ASN A 193 -22.20 -42.93 -7.28
CA ASN A 193 -23.11 -41.90 -7.75
C ASN A 193 -24.43 -42.07 -6.99
N SER A 194 -25.00 -40.99 -6.46
CA SER A 194 -26.44 -40.85 -6.28
C SER A 194 -26.84 -39.38 -6.35
N THR A 195 -27.43 -39.05 -7.50
CA THR A 195 -28.40 -37.98 -7.73
C THR A 195 -29.55 -38.01 -6.73
N ASP A 196 -29.93 -36.85 -6.19
CA ASP A 196 -31.31 -36.58 -5.78
C ASP A 196 -31.72 -35.18 -6.27
N ALA A 197 -32.70 -35.19 -7.16
CA ALA A 197 -33.37 -34.03 -7.70
C ALA A 197 -34.78 -33.97 -7.12
N HIS A 198 -35.15 -32.85 -6.51
CA HIS A 198 -36.54 -32.42 -6.42
C HIS A 198 -36.64 -30.93 -6.76
N ASN A 199 -37.22 -30.67 -7.92
CA ASN A 199 -37.79 -29.40 -8.33
C ASN A 199 -39.27 -29.37 -7.89
N SER A 200 -39.73 -28.25 -7.35
CA SER A 200 -41.12 -27.84 -7.42
C SER A 200 -41.22 -26.32 -7.46
N THR A 201 -41.85 -25.87 -8.54
CA THR A 201 -42.16 -24.50 -8.97
C THR A 201 -43.50 -23.98 -8.42
N ASP A 202 -43.77 -22.69 -8.70
CA ASP A 202 -45.05 -21.95 -8.71
C ASP A 202 -45.43 -21.20 -7.41
N ALA A 203 -45.85 -19.92 -7.38
CA ALA A 203 -46.15 -18.94 -8.44
C ALA A 203 -46.21 -17.48 -7.88
N HIS A 204 -45.83 -16.54 -8.75
CA HIS A 204 -46.25 -15.14 -8.99
C HIS A 204 -46.97 -14.25 -7.94
N ASN A 205 -46.48 -13.01 -7.78
CA ASN A 205 -47.15 -11.84 -8.39
C ASN A 205 -46.17 -10.68 -8.68
N SER A 206 -46.36 -10.07 -9.85
CA SER A 206 -45.63 -8.97 -10.46
C SER A 206 -46.10 -7.60 -9.96
N THR A 207 -45.20 -6.61 -9.87
CA THR A 207 -45.35 -5.34 -10.62
C THR A 207 -44.04 -4.55 -10.68
N ASP A 208 -43.68 -4.22 -11.92
CA ASP A 208 -42.99 -3.03 -12.45
C ASP A 208 -41.50 -2.78 -12.18
N ALA A 209 -40.76 -3.32 -13.15
CA ALA A 209 -39.45 -2.93 -13.63
C ALA A 209 -39.26 -1.42 -13.83
N HIS A 210 -38.05 -0.92 -13.52
CA HIS A 210 -37.24 -0.19 -14.50
C HIS A 210 -35.73 -0.35 -14.23
N ASN A 211 -35.03 -0.71 -15.31
CA ASN A 211 -33.58 -0.67 -15.55
C ASN A 211 -32.70 -1.79 -14.98
N ASN A 212 -32.63 -2.89 -15.74
CA ASN A 212 -31.48 -3.78 -15.78
C ASN A 212 -30.73 -3.55 -17.10
N ALA A 213 -29.43 -3.28 -17.03
CA ALA A 213 -28.49 -3.80 -18.02
C ALA A 213 -27.65 -4.85 -17.27
N PRO A 214 -27.44 -6.05 -17.84
CA PRO A 214 -26.89 -7.18 -17.12
C PRO A 214 -25.44 -6.90 -16.78
N ILE A 215 -25.12 -6.88 -15.49
CA ILE A 215 -23.75 -7.14 -15.05
C ILE A 215 -23.55 -8.62 -15.31
N ASP A 216 -22.90 -8.95 -16.42
CA ASP A 216 -22.28 -10.27 -16.58
C ASP A 216 -21.48 -10.54 -15.31
N HIS A 217 -21.84 -11.62 -14.63
CA HIS A 217 -21.13 -12.16 -13.49
C HIS A 217 -19.70 -12.47 -13.92
N VAL A 218 -18.80 -11.49 -13.76
CA VAL A 218 -17.37 -11.74 -13.69
C VAL A 218 -17.20 -12.65 -12.49
N ALA A 219 -16.74 -13.87 -12.76
CA ALA A 219 -16.38 -14.84 -11.76
C ALA A 219 -15.59 -14.15 -10.65
N VAL A 220 -16.16 -14.13 -9.45
CA VAL A 220 -15.42 -13.87 -8.22
C VAL A 220 -14.35 -14.94 -8.18
N ALA A 221 -13.10 -14.55 -8.47
CA ALA A 221 -11.96 -15.41 -8.20
C ALA A 221 -12.05 -15.81 -6.72
N PRO A 222 -11.92 -17.11 -6.41
CA PRO A 222 -12.18 -17.61 -5.07
C PRO A 222 -11.23 -16.94 -4.08
N ALA A 223 -11.65 -16.91 -2.81
CA ALA A 223 -10.91 -16.43 -1.64
C ALA A 223 -9.39 -16.36 -1.88
N ARG A 224 -8.84 -15.13 -1.79
CA ARG A 224 -7.40 -14.84 -1.86
C ARG A 224 -6.66 -15.90 -1.05
N SER A 225 -5.95 -16.78 -1.76
CA SER A 225 -5.40 -18.02 -1.20
C SER A 225 -4.74 -17.73 0.13
N ALA A 226 -5.25 -18.32 1.21
CA ALA A 226 -4.54 -18.39 2.47
C ALA A 226 -3.22 -19.10 2.18
N ARG A 227 -2.14 -18.33 1.96
CA ARG A 227 -0.81 -18.88 1.79
C ARG A 227 -0.47 -19.61 3.07
N THR A 228 -0.45 -20.93 3.00
CA THR A 228 0.04 -21.80 4.06
C THR A 228 1.52 -21.49 4.22
N ALA A 229 1.89 -20.95 5.38
CA ALA A 229 3.29 -20.73 5.74
C ALA A 229 4.04 -22.08 5.65
N PRO A 230 5.28 -22.09 5.16
CA PRO A 230 6.15 -23.25 5.33
C PRO A 230 6.27 -23.58 6.82
N ARG A 231 6.20 -24.86 7.19
CA ARG A 231 6.64 -25.28 8.53
C ARG A 231 8.17 -25.31 8.55
N THR A 232 8.79 -24.16 8.72
CA THR A 232 10.22 -24.06 9.06
C THR A 232 10.42 -24.31 10.54
N ALA A 233 11.58 -24.83 10.93
CA ALA A 233 11.99 -24.82 12.32
C ALA A 233 12.06 -23.36 12.84
N PRO A 234 11.80 -23.10 14.14
CA PRO A 234 11.97 -21.77 14.69
C PRO A 234 13.40 -21.26 14.44
N LEU A 235 13.52 -20.05 13.93
CA LEU A 235 14.82 -19.41 13.75
C LEU A 235 15.49 -19.18 15.12
N ASP A 236 16.81 -19.33 15.18
CA ASP A 236 17.59 -18.88 16.32
C ASP A 236 17.80 -17.34 16.31
N ASP A 237 18.35 -16.78 17.39
CA ASP A 237 18.51 -15.33 17.53
C ASP A 237 19.51 -14.74 16.52
N ALA A 238 20.52 -15.50 16.12
CA ALA A 238 21.49 -15.05 15.12
C ALA A 238 20.86 -14.99 13.73
N GLN A 239 20.03 -15.99 13.40
CA GLN A 239 19.25 -16.06 12.16
C GLN A 239 18.21 -14.94 12.09
N ARG A 240 17.51 -14.63 13.18
CA ARG A 240 16.59 -13.49 13.25
C ARG A 240 17.32 -12.17 13.02
N HIS A 241 18.43 -11.94 13.72
CA HIS A 241 19.19 -10.71 13.56
C HIS A 241 19.74 -10.52 12.13
N HIS A 242 20.23 -11.61 11.51
CA HIS A 242 20.66 -11.58 10.12
C HIS A 242 19.51 -11.29 9.15
N LEU A 243 18.33 -11.86 9.39
CA LEU A 243 17.13 -11.58 8.59
C LEU A 243 16.71 -10.11 8.71
N ASP A 244 16.73 -9.54 9.93
CA ASP A 244 16.41 -8.13 10.16
C ASP A 244 17.37 -7.21 9.39
N ASP A 245 18.68 -7.45 9.49
CA ASP A 245 19.69 -6.69 8.74
C ASP A 245 19.51 -6.84 7.21
N ALA A 246 19.18 -8.04 6.74
CA ALA A 246 18.91 -8.29 5.32
C ALA A 246 17.64 -7.60 4.81
N MET A 247 16.56 -7.61 5.60
CA MET A 247 15.33 -6.89 5.27
C MET A 247 15.56 -5.39 5.28
N ALA A 248 16.28 -4.85 6.26
CA ALA A 248 16.65 -3.44 6.32
C ALA A 248 17.48 -3.00 5.08
N ALA A 249 18.40 -3.85 4.62
CA ALA A 249 19.19 -3.59 3.42
C ALA A 249 18.33 -3.57 2.13
N LEU A 250 17.29 -4.41 2.05
CA LEU A 250 16.39 -4.50 0.91
C LEU A 250 15.28 -3.45 0.91
N ALA A 251 15.01 -2.83 2.07
CA ALA A 251 13.88 -1.94 2.29
C ALA A 251 14.32 -0.64 3.01
N PRO A 252 15.28 0.11 2.45
CA PRO A 252 15.94 1.16 3.20
C PRO A 252 15.01 2.35 3.56
N LEU A 253 13.91 2.52 2.82
CA LEU A 253 12.89 3.54 3.07
C LEU A 253 11.70 3.06 3.91
N PHE A 254 11.68 1.79 4.32
CA PHE A 254 10.55 1.21 5.07
C PHE A 254 10.45 1.74 6.52
N ASP A 255 11.51 2.39 7.02
CA ASP A 255 11.58 3.07 8.31
C ASP A 255 12.16 4.48 8.15
N ILE A 256 11.31 5.49 7.91
CA ILE A 256 11.72 6.91 7.83
C ILE A 256 11.94 7.44 9.24
N ASP A 257 13.14 7.28 9.76
CA ASP A 257 13.52 7.78 11.07
C ASP A 257 14.19 9.16 10.98
N VAL A 258 13.57 10.14 11.64
CA VAL A 258 14.04 11.53 11.66
C VAL A 258 14.60 11.85 13.04
N GLN A 259 15.87 12.23 13.10
CA GLN A 259 16.49 12.70 14.33
C GLN A 259 16.12 14.16 14.60
N LEU A 260 15.58 14.42 15.78
CA LEU A 260 15.09 15.73 16.20
C LEU A 260 15.72 16.14 17.51
N SER A 261 16.06 17.43 17.63
CA SER A 261 16.54 18.04 18.87
C SER A 261 15.47 18.95 19.46
N CYS A 262 15.17 18.79 20.75
CA CYS A 262 14.21 19.65 21.43
C CYS A 262 14.84 21.01 21.74
N GLY A 263 14.26 22.10 21.20
CA GLY A 263 14.73 23.46 21.48
C GLY A 263 14.53 23.91 22.94
N ALA A 264 13.70 23.22 23.73
CA ALA A 264 13.45 23.58 25.14
C ALA A 264 14.41 22.89 26.13
N CYS A 265 14.67 21.60 25.95
CA CYS A 265 15.48 20.81 26.90
C CYS A 265 16.82 20.30 26.32
N GLY A 266 17.04 20.42 25.00
CA GLY A 266 18.24 19.94 24.32
C GLY A 266 18.30 18.42 24.11
N ALA A 267 17.29 17.66 24.54
CA ALA A 267 17.23 16.23 24.32
C ALA A 267 17.09 15.90 22.82
N ASN A 268 17.81 14.87 22.38
CA ASN A 268 17.66 14.29 21.04
C ASN A 268 16.70 13.12 21.09
N GLN A 269 15.87 12.99 20.06
CA GLN A 269 14.99 11.84 19.88
C GLN A 269 14.95 11.42 18.41
N LEU A 270 14.70 10.13 18.19
CA LEU A 270 14.42 9.58 16.87
C LEU A 270 12.91 9.44 16.74
N THR A 271 12.34 9.97 15.66
CA THR A 271 10.90 9.91 15.39
C THR A 271 10.65 9.20 14.07
N ARG A 272 9.86 8.13 14.12
CA ARG A 272 9.41 7.39 12.95
C ARG A 272 8.29 8.14 12.22
N VAL A 273 8.46 8.35 10.92
CA VAL A 273 7.44 8.91 10.04
C VAL A 273 6.78 7.78 9.26
N GLU A 274 5.58 7.39 9.67
CA GLU A 274 4.77 6.46 8.89
C GLU A 274 4.11 7.23 7.71
N ILE A 275 4.63 7.03 6.50
CA ILE A 275 4.20 7.79 5.31
C ILE A 275 2.70 7.64 5.02
N GLY A 276 2.13 6.46 5.25
CA GLY A 276 0.70 6.18 5.09
C GLY A 276 -0.16 7.08 5.98
N ALA A 277 0.09 7.03 7.29
CA ALA A 277 -0.58 7.91 8.25
C ALA A 277 -0.31 9.41 7.97
N HIS A 278 0.89 9.77 7.53
CA HIS A 278 1.22 11.15 7.18
C HIS A 278 0.40 11.67 6.00
N LEU A 279 0.32 10.89 4.91
CA LEU A 279 -0.50 11.19 3.74
C LEU A 279 -1.98 11.33 4.12
N CYS A 280 -2.49 10.42 4.96
CA CYS A 280 -3.86 10.48 5.44
C CYS A 280 -4.13 11.80 6.19
N ARG A 281 -3.26 12.17 7.15
CA ARG A 281 -3.37 13.44 7.87
C ARG A 281 -3.29 14.65 6.94
N ALA A 282 -2.42 14.62 5.94
CA ALA A 282 -2.31 15.68 4.94
C ALA A 282 -3.63 15.86 4.16
N LEU A 283 -4.23 14.78 3.67
CA LEU A 283 -5.51 14.82 2.96
C LEU A 283 -6.66 15.29 3.86
N VAL A 284 -6.69 14.86 5.14
CA VAL A 284 -7.70 15.30 6.10
C VAL A 284 -7.64 16.82 6.33
N ARG A 285 -6.44 17.42 6.40
CA ARG A 285 -6.28 18.88 6.54
C ARG A 285 -6.85 19.66 5.36
N GLU A 286 -6.85 19.08 4.16
CA GLU A 286 -7.36 19.70 2.94
C GLU A 286 -8.88 19.64 2.78
N ARG A 287 -9.59 18.90 3.66
CA ARG A 287 -11.03 18.65 3.49
C ARG A 287 -11.85 19.95 3.46
N GLU A 288 -11.51 20.93 4.28
CA GLU A 288 -12.18 22.23 4.30
C GLU A 288 -11.94 23.02 3.02
N VAL A 289 -10.73 22.95 2.46
CA VAL A 289 -10.40 23.57 1.17
C VAL A 289 -11.24 22.91 0.08
N LEU A 290 -11.24 21.58 0.01
CA LEU A 290 -12.05 20.81 -0.93
C LEU A 290 -13.54 21.17 -0.85
N MET A 291 -14.11 21.32 0.34
CA MET A 291 -15.53 21.68 0.48
C MET A 291 -15.84 23.07 -0.07
N ARG A 292 -14.91 24.04 0.11
CA ARG A 292 -15.04 25.37 -0.50
C ARG A 292 -14.95 25.31 -2.02
N GLU A 293 -14.03 24.51 -2.56
CA GLU A 293 -13.89 24.29 -4.00
C GLU A 293 -15.17 23.67 -4.58
N VAL A 294 -15.69 22.63 -3.94
CA VAL A 294 -16.94 21.96 -4.33
C VAL A 294 -18.09 22.95 -4.35
N HIS A 295 -18.26 23.74 -3.28
CA HIS A 295 -19.32 24.74 -3.22
C HIS A 295 -19.18 25.79 -4.32
N LEU A 296 -17.97 26.28 -4.55
CA LEU A 296 -17.70 27.29 -5.58
C LEU A 296 -18.02 26.78 -6.99
N LEU A 297 -17.57 25.56 -7.31
CA LEU A 297 -17.81 24.93 -8.61
C LEU A 297 -19.28 24.58 -8.81
N ALA A 298 -19.95 24.04 -7.77
CA ALA A 298 -21.38 23.72 -7.83
C ALA A 298 -22.22 24.98 -8.08
N THR A 299 -21.94 26.08 -7.39
CA THR A 299 -22.69 27.34 -7.56
C THR A 299 -22.40 28.06 -8.87
N SER A 300 -21.26 27.80 -9.52
CA SER A 300 -20.87 28.48 -10.76
C SER A 300 -21.24 27.68 -12.01
N TYR A 301 -21.06 26.35 -11.97
CA TYR A 301 -21.30 25.46 -13.11
C TYR A 301 -22.56 24.59 -12.97
N HIS A 302 -23.20 24.57 -11.79
CA HIS A 302 -24.40 23.76 -11.50
C HIS A 302 -24.18 22.25 -11.67
N TRP A 303 -22.94 21.79 -11.55
CA TRP A 303 -22.60 20.38 -11.56
C TRP A 303 -22.94 19.71 -10.23
N SER A 304 -23.25 18.41 -10.29
CA SER A 304 -23.50 17.62 -9.09
C SER A 304 -22.22 17.42 -8.27
N LEU A 305 -22.40 17.18 -6.96
CA LEU A 305 -21.30 16.80 -6.06
C LEU A 305 -20.48 15.63 -6.63
N ALA A 306 -21.16 14.60 -7.12
CA ALA A 306 -20.52 13.41 -7.66
C ALA A 306 -19.67 13.68 -8.92
N ALA A 307 -20.07 14.64 -9.76
CA ALA A 307 -19.29 15.05 -10.93
C ALA A 307 -18.04 15.84 -10.51
N ILE A 308 -18.18 16.76 -9.56
CA ILE A 308 -17.06 17.58 -9.07
C ILE A 308 -16.01 16.73 -8.36
N LEU A 309 -16.44 15.78 -7.51
CA LEU A 309 -15.51 14.90 -6.78
C LEU A 309 -14.75 13.93 -7.69
N GLN A 310 -15.19 13.69 -8.92
CA GLN A 310 -14.46 12.89 -9.90
C GLN A 310 -13.34 13.66 -10.60
N LEU A 311 -13.32 15.00 -10.50
CA LEU A 311 -12.27 15.80 -11.11
C LEU A 311 -10.94 15.54 -10.39
N PRO A 312 -9.84 15.31 -11.15
CA PRO A 312 -8.49 15.35 -10.60
C PRO A 312 -8.22 16.69 -9.93
N ARG A 313 -7.47 16.67 -8.83
CA ARG A 313 -7.18 17.86 -8.02
C ARG A 313 -6.62 19.03 -8.84
N PRO A 314 -5.62 18.86 -9.75
CA PRO A 314 -5.11 19.97 -10.56
C PRO A 314 -6.16 20.58 -11.50
N GLN A 315 -7.03 19.74 -12.07
CA GLN A 315 -8.13 20.22 -12.91
C GLN A 315 -9.15 21.01 -12.10
N ARG A 316 -9.50 20.51 -10.90
CA ARG A 316 -10.44 21.18 -10.00
C ARG A 316 -9.92 22.53 -9.54
N HIS A 317 -8.65 22.61 -9.11
CA HIS A 317 -7.99 23.86 -8.73
C HIS A 317 -7.99 24.87 -9.88
N ARG A 318 -7.71 24.43 -11.12
CA ARG A 318 -7.72 25.33 -12.29
C ARG A 318 -9.08 25.96 -12.53
N LEU A 319 -10.16 25.18 -12.41
CA LEU A 319 -11.53 25.69 -12.56
C LEU A 319 -11.89 26.69 -11.46
N VAL A 320 -11.50 26.39 -10.21
CA VAL A 320 -11.67 27.30 -9.07
C VAL A 320 -10.99 28.65 -9.33
N SER A 321 -9.75 28.64 -9.81
CA SER A 321 -9.01 29.86 -10.14
C SER A 321 -9.71 30.69 -11.22
N LEU A 322 -10.28 30.07 -12.26
CA LEU A 322 -11.03 30.78 -13.30
C LEU A 322 -12.26 31.48 -12.73
N VAL A 323 -13.05 30.77 -11.92
CA VAL A 323 -14.23 31.36 -11.26
C VAL A 323 -13.83 32.54 -10.36
N GLN A 324 -12.74 32.42 -9.61
CA GLN A 324 -12.25 33.50 -8.74
C GLN A 324 -11.79 34.74 -9.52
N GLN A 325 -11.13 34.54 -10.66
CA GLN A 325 -10.73 35.64 -11.55
C GLN A 325 -11.94 36.37 -12.14
N GLU A 326 -12.95 35.63 -12.62
CA GLU A 326 -14.19 36.22 -13.14
C GLU A 326 -14.95 37.03 -12.09
N ARG A 327 -15.06 36.52 -10.86
CA ARG A 327 -15.73 37.23 -9.76
C ARG A 327 -14.97 38.50 -9.36
N SER A 328 -13.65 38.43 -9.26
CA SER A 328 -12.81 39.59 -8.97
C SER A 328 -12.93 40.68 -10.03
N ALA A 329 -12.94 40.30 -11.31
CA ALA A 329 -13.10 41.25 -12.42
C ALA A 329 -14.46 41.97 -12.39
N ARG A 330 -15.54 41.28 -12.01
CA ARG A 330 -16.90 41.87 -11.90
C ARG A 330 -17.05 42.85 -10.74
N TRP A 331 -16.22 42.76 -9.69
CA TRP A 331 -16.26 43.70 -8.56
C TRP A 331 -15.42 44.96 -8.81
N MET A 332 -14.51 44.93 -9.78
CA MET A 332 -13.68 46.06 -10.16
C MET A 332 -14.28 46.92 -11.30
N SER A 333 -15.37 46.45 -11.93
CA SER A 333 -16.13 47.13 -12.98
C SER A 333 -17.42 47.72 -12.45
#